data_AF-A0A7W6PUD2-F1
#
_entry.id   AF-A0A7W6PUD2-F1
#
_cell.length_a   1.000
_cell.length_b   1.000
_cell.length_c   1.000
_cell.angle_alpha   90.00
_cell.angle_beta   90.00
_cell.angle_gamma   90.00
#
_symmetry.space_group_name_H-M   'P 1'
#
loop_
_entity.id
_entity.type
_entity.pdbx_description
1 polymer ?
#
loop_
_entity_poly.entity_id
_entity_poly.type
_entity_poly.pdbx_seq_one_letter_code
_entity_poly.pdbx_strand_id
1 'polypeptide(L)'
;MTDFPKAPPEKDESRYIACQMAVETVLQDLVEDAMCRGWEETEVLSAITEVADNLMLAAAANRDLDLLLGALRRNMPPPNLAG
;
A
#
# COMPACT_ATOMS: atom_id res chain seq x y z
N MET A 1 8.73 -11.73 11.55
CA MET A 1 9.24 -10.39 11.24
C MET A 1 9.87 -10.50 9.87
N THR A 2 9.23 -9.94 8.85
CA THR A 2 9.84 -9.82 7.53
C THR A 2 11.04 -8.88 7.67
N ASP A 3 12.23 -9.35 7.27
CA ASP A 3 13.46 -8.57 7.24
C ASP A 3 13.43 -7.58 6.07
N PHE A 4 12.46 -6.66 6.09
CA PHE A 4 12.26 -5.71 5.01
C PHE A 4 13.32 -4.60 5.12
N PRO A 5 14.14 -4.38 4.08
CA PRO A 5 15.28 -3.48 4.17
C PRO A 5 14.86 -2.02 4.35
N LYS A 6 15.72 -1.24 5.01
CA LYS A 6 15.53 0.20 5.12
C LYS A 6 15.63 0.84 3.74
N ALA A 7 14.66 1.69 3.41
CA ALA A 7 14.63 2.38 2.13
C ALA A 7 15.83 3.36 1.98
N PRO A 8 16.45 3.47 0.78
CA PRO A 8 17.49 4.45 0.47
C PRO A 8 17.03 5.91 0.68
N PRO A 9 17.91 6.93 0.68
CA PRO A 9 17.49 8.33 0.77
C PRO A 9 16.44 8.71 -0.29
N GLU A 10 15.57 9.67 0.01
CA GLU A 10 14.43 10.05 -0.87
C GLU A 10 14.84 10.45 -2.29
N LYS A 11 16.01 11.10 -2.44
CA LYS A 11 16.55 11.58 -3.72
C LYS A 11 17.49 10.60 -4.41
N ASP A 12 17.61 9.38 -3.89
CA ASP A 12 18.42 8.34 -4.51
C ASP A 12 17.69 7.78 -5.74
N GLU A 13 18.34 7.83 -6.91
CA GLU A 13 17.78 7.34 -8.18
C GLU A 13 17.48 5.84 -8.13
N SER A 14 18.20 5.09 -7.30
CA SER A 14 18.00 3.65 -7.11
C SER A 14 16.85 3.32 -6.16
N ARG A 15 16.24 4.30 -5.49
CA ARG A 15 15.22 4.06 -4.45
C ARG A 15 14.04 3.23 -4.95
N TYR A 16 13.60 3.47 -6.19
CA TYR A 16 12.46 2.75 -6.76
C TYR A 16 12.80 1.28 -7.05
N ILE A 17 13.93 1.00 -7.71
CA ILE A 17 14.35 -0.37 -7.99
C ILE A 17 14.69 -1.13 -6.69
N ALA A 18 15.30 -0.45 -5.70
CA ALA A 18 15.54 -1.03 -4.38
C ALA A 18 14.25 -1.43 -3.67
N CYS A 19 13.18 -0.63 -3.81
CA CYS A 19 11.85 -0.98 -3.30
C CYS A 19 11.29 -2.22 -3.99
N GLN A 20 11.40 -2.31 -5.32
CA GLN A 20 10.93 -3.48 -6.08
C GLN A 20 11.63 -4.75 -5.63
N MET A 21 12.96 -4.74 -5.52
CA MET A 21 13.74 -5.91 -5.07
C MET A 21 13.40 -6.33 -3.64
N ALA A 22 13.20 -5.35 -2.75
CA ALA A 22 12.78 -5.60 -1.37
C ALA A 22 11.41 -6.29 -1.29
N VAL A 23 10.46 -5.87 -2.13
CA VAL A 23 9.13 -6.47 -2.22
C VAL A 23 9.19 -7.85 -2.87
N GLU A 24 9.92 -8.01 -3.96
CA GLU A 24 10.07 -9.26 -4.70
C GLU A 24 10.52 -10.41 -3.80
N THR A 25 11.52 -10.16 -2.94
CA THR A 25 12.06 -11.18 -2.03
C THR A 25 10.96 -11.81 -1.17
N VAL A 26 10.08 -10.98 -0.59
CA VAL A 26 9.00 -11.48 0.28
C VAL A 26 7.83 -12.05 -0.54
N LEU A 27 7.58 -11.52 -1.73
CA LEU A 27 6.54 -12.04 -2.61
C LEU A 27 6.87 -13.44 -3.13
N GLN A 28 8.14 -13.74 -3.41
CA GLN A 28 8.55 -15.09 -3.84
C GLN A 28 8.21 -16.14 -2.77
N ASP A 29 8.54 -15.87 -1.50
CA ASP A 29 8.17 -16.75 -0.38
C ASP A 29 6.64 -16.96 -0.28
N LEU A 30 5.86 -15.90 -0.49
CA LEU A 30 4.39 -15.96 -0.49
C LEU A 30 3.85 -16.79 -1.67
N VAL A 31 4.41 -16.61 -2.86
CA VAL A 31 4.02 -17.35 -4.07
C VAL A 31 4.33 -18.83 -3.89
N GLU A 32 5.52 -19.17 -3.38
CA GLU A 32 5.91 -20.55 -3.10
C GLU A 32 4.99 -21.22 -2.06
N ASP A 33 4.65 -20.54 -0.96
CA ASP A 33 3.71 -21.08 0.04
C ASP A 33 2.30 -21.27 -0.55
N ALA A 34 1.84 -20.35 -1.39
CA ALA A 34 0.54 -20.48 -2.07
C ALA A 34 0.53 -21.68 -3.04
N MET A 35 1.60 -21.86 -3.83
CA MET A 35 1.74 -23.02 -4.71
C MET A 35 1.75 -24.33 -3.93
N CYS A 36 2.42 -24.39 -2.78
CA CYS A 36 2.40 -25.55 -1.89
C CYS A 36 0.98 -25.89 -1.37
N ARG A 37 0.03 -24.95 -1.45
CA ARG A 37 -1.37 -25.13 -1.07
C ARG A 37 -2.29 -25.44 -2.26
N GLY A 38 -1.72 -25.57 -3.46
CA GLY A 38 -2.43 -25.97 -4.68
C GLY A 38 -2.92 -24.82 -5.55
N TRP A 39 -2.49 -23.58 -5.30
CA TRP A 39 -2.76 -22.46 -6.21
C TRP A 39 -1.78 -22.48 -7.38
N GLU A 40 -2.22 -22.07 -8.57
CA GLU A 40 -1.34 -21.89 -9.72
C GLU A 40 -0.54 -20.59 -9.59
N GLU A 41 0.73 -20.60 -9.99
CA GLU A 41 1.61 -19.42 -9.89
C GLU A 41 0.98 -18.18 -10.54
N THR A 42 0.45 -18.35 -11.76
CA THR A 42 -0.21 -17.26 -12.51
C THR A 42 -1.44 -16.69 -11.82
N GLU A 43 -2.19 -17.53 -11.10
CA GLU A 43 -3.36 -17.11 -10.33
C GLU A 43 -2.94 -16.24 -9.15
N VAL A 44 -1.90 -16.67 -8.41
CA VAL A 44 -1.36 -15.93 -7.27
C VAL A 44 -0.78 -14.59 -7.70
N LEU A 45 0.03 -14.56 -8.76
CA LEU A 45 0.62 -13.32 -9.29
C LEU A 45 -0.44 -12.34 -9.81
N SER A 46 -1.46 -12.85 -10.50
CA SER A 46 -2.59 -12.03 -10.95
C SER A 46 -3.35 -11.43 -9.76
N ALA A 47 -3.62 -12.23 -8.73
CA ALA A 47 -4.30 -11.77 -7.51
C ALA A 47 -3.47 -10.73 -6.75
N ILE A 48 -2.15 -10.91 -6.63
CA ILE A 48 -1.25 -9.93 -6.00
C ILE A 48 -1.31 -8.59 -6.74
N THR A 49 -1.29 -8.61 -8.07
CA THR A 49 -1.38 -7.40 -8.90
C THR A 49 -2.71 -6.67 -8.66
N GLU A 50 -3.82 -7.38 -8.74
CA GLU A 50 -5.16 -6.81 -8.54
C GLU A 50 -5.35 -6.24 -7.12
N VAL A 51 -4.85 -6.94 -6.09
CA VAL A 51 -4.89 -6.46 -4.71
C VAL A 51 -4.02 -5.20 -4.55
N ALA A 52 -2.82 -5.17 -5.12
CA ALA A 52 -1.94 -4.00 -5.07
C ALA A 52 -2.59 -2.77 -5.72
N ASP A 53 -3.20 -2.93 -6.89
CA ASP A 53 -3.91 -1.87 -7.60
C ASP A 53 -5.09 -1.35 -6.77
N ASN A 54 -5.90 -2.24 -6.20
CA ASN A 54 -7.03 -1.88 -5.34
C ASN A 54 -6.58 -1.12 -4.09
N LEU A 55 -5.46 -1.49 -3.47
CA LEU A 55 -4.87 -0.77 -2.35
C LEU A 55 -4.41 0.64 -2.76
N MET A 56 -3.84 0.81 -3.95
CA MET A 56 -3.45 2.12 -4.47
C MET A 56 -4.68 3.02 -4.69
N LEU A 57 -5.76 2.47 -5.27
CA LEU A 57 -7.02 3.20 -5.47
C LEU A 57 -7.63 3.63 -4.14
N ALA A 58 -7.66 2.73 -3.14
CA ALA A 58 -8.16 3.03 -1.81
C ALA A 58 -7.32 4.13 -1.12
N ALA A 59 -5.99 4.07 -1.21
CA ALA A 59 -5.11 5.09 -0.64
C ALA A 59 -5.35 6.47 -1.27
N ALA A 60 -5.58 6.54 -2.58
CA ALA A 60 -5.93 7.78 -3.27
C ALA A 60 -7.29 8.33 -2.80
N ALA A 61 -8.32 7.49 -2.77
CA ALA A 61 -9.65 7.89 -2.32
C ALA A 61 -9.66 8.38 -0.87
N ASN A 62 -8.92 7.71 0.03
CA ASN A 62 -8.80 8.12 1.42
C ASN A 62 -8.14 9.48 1.57
N ARG A 63 -7.04 9.74 0.83
CA ARG A 63 -6.37 11.05 0.83
C ARG A 63 -7.31 12.16 0.35
N ASP A 64 -8.09 11.91 -0.70
CA ASP A 64 -9.02 12.90 -1.25
C ASP A 64 -10.16 13.20 -0.24
N LEU A 65 -10.66 12.17 0.44
CA LEU A 65 -11.63 12.33 1.53
C LEU A 65 -11.05 13.16 2.69
N ASP A 66 -9.81 12.89 3.11
CA ASP A 66 -9.15 13.64 4.18
C ASP A 66 -8.99 15.13 3.83
N LEU A 67 -8.68 15.44 2.57
CA LEU A 67 -8.60 16.82 2.09
C LEU A 67 -9.98 17.51 2.13
N LEU A 68 -11.04 16.82 1.71
CA LEU A 68 -12.43 17.33 1.76
C LEU A 68 -12.88 17.56 3.20
N LEU A 69 -12.64 16.60 4.10
CA LEU A 69 -12.94 16.75 5.53
C LEU A 69 -12.17 17.90 6.15
N GLY A 70 -10.89 18.07 5.78
CA GLY A 70 -10.07 19.20 6.21
C GLY A 70 -10.63 20.54 5.73
N ALA A 71 -11.08 20.63 4.48
CA ALA A 71 -11.71 21.83 3.94
C ALA A 71 -13.03 22.15 4.62
N LEU A 72 -13.86 21.14 4.85
CA LEU A 72 -15.16 21.29 5.50
C LEU A 72 -14.99 21.73 6.95
N ARG A 73 -14.05 21.14 7.70
CA ARG A 73 -13.72 21.54 9.08
C ARG A 73 -13.26 23.00 9.20
N ARG A 74 -12.52 23.52 8.21
CA ARG A 74 -12.11 24.93 8.20
C ARG A 74 -13.28 25.91 8.04
N ASN A 75 -14.37 25.46 7.40
CA ASN A 75 -15.55 26.29 7.10
C ASN A 75 -16.70 26.08 8.09
N MET A 76 -16.61 25.09 8.97
CA MET A 76 -17.62 24.88 10.01
C MET A 76 -17.29 25.68 11.27
N PRO A 77 -18.29 26.29 11.93
CA PRO A 77 -18.11 26.80 13.29
C PRO A 77 -17.65 25.65 14.20
N PRO A 78 -16.84 25.93 15.24
CA PRO A 78 -16.43 24.90 16.18
C PRO A 78 -17.67 24.18 16.73
N PRO A 79 -17.61 22.85 16.90
CA PRO A 79 -18.74 22.10 17.44
C PRO A 79 -19.14 22.73 18.77
N ASN A 80 -20.43 23.01 18.93
CA ASN A 80 -20.96 23.57 20.16
C ASN A 80 -20.86 22.47 21.23
N LEU A 81 -19.77 22.46 22.00
CA LEU A 81 -19.54 21.54 23.12
C LEU A 81 -20.38 21.93 24.36
N ALA A 82 -21.60 22.41 24.14
CA ALA A 82 -22.53 22.80 25.19
C ALA A 82 -23.78 21.91 25.10
N GLY A 83 -23.93 21.04 26.09
CA GLY A 83 -25.09 20.17 26.31
C GLY A 83 -24.72 18.91 27.07
#